data_AF-A0A6N8UUE5-F1
#
_entry.id   AF-A0A6N8UUE5-F1
#
_cell.length_a   1.000
_cell.length_b   1.000
_cell.length_c   1.000
_cell.angle_alpha   90.00
_cell.angle_beta   90.00
_cell.angle_gamma   90.00
#
_symmetry.space_group_name_H-M   'P 1'
#
loop_
_entity.id
_entity.type
_entity.pdbx_description
1 polymer ?
#
loop_
_entity_poly.entity_id
_entity_poly.type
_entity_poly.pdbx_seq_one_letter_code
_entity_poly.pdbx_strand_id
1 'polypeptide(L)'
;MDRRTFLSGAAVVSASVALAACGEGEDQENQQTAETGTPDNPAEAPAVSRGMREWRLVTTWPKNFPGLGTGAQRLADHITTASEGRLTVKLYAAGELVPPFENFDAVREGKAQMSHAAAYYWINKHRSTPFYAAVPGGLVAQEHNAWVYHGGGQELWDELYAEFGLKAFLAGNSGTQMGGWFQKEINSIEDFQGLKMRIPGLGAEVINRLGATAVNLPGGEIMPALQSGVIDATKWGGPWNDLAFGFYKITKNYSGPG
;
A
#
# COMPACT_ATOMS: atom_id res chain seq x y z
N MET A 1 28.95 -53.57 14.94
CA MET A 1 30.20 -53.30 14.20
C MET A 1 30.32 -51.79 14.03
N ASP A 2 31.56 -51.28 14.00
CA ASP A 2 32.05 -49.88 14.13
C ASP A 2 32.05 -49.29 15.55
N ARG A 3 33.17 -49.21 16.30
CA ARG A 3 34.62 -48.92 16.12
C ARG A 3 35.00 -47.42 16.00
N ARG A 4 35.33 -46.87 17.18
CA ARG A 4 36.53 -46.06 17.57
C ARG A 4 36.55 -44.55 17.25
N THR A 5 36.57 -43.65 18.24
CA THR A 5 37.71 -43.00 18.98
C THR A 5 38.65 -42.18 18.06
N PHE A 6 39.00 -40.88 18.21
CA PHE A 6 39.69 -40.09 19.27
C PHE A 6 39.56 -38.58 18.86
N LEU A 7 39.17 -37.61 19.70
CA LEU A 7 39.96 -36.77 20.64
C LEU A 7 41.00 -35.77 20.04
N SER A 8 40.81 -34.50 20.44
CA SER A 8 41.80 -33.42 20.71
C SER A 8 42.53 -32.78 19.51
N GLY A 9 42.71 -31.47 19.38
CA GLY A 9 42.76 -30.39 20.38
C GLY A 9 44.22 -30.00 20.69
N ALA A 10 44.58 -28.75 20.34
CA ALA A 10 45.74 -27.94 20.76
C ALA A 10 47.01 -27.84 19.86
N ALA A 11 47.13 -26.67 19.22
CA ALA A 11 48.22 -25.67 19.25
C ALA A 11 49.71 -26.08 19.21
N VAL A 12 50.44 -25.51 18.25
CA VAL A 12 51.86 -25.09 18.38
C VAL A 12 52.08 -23.73 17.68
N VAL A 13 52.89 -22.89 18.33
CA VAL A 13 53.20 -21.47 18.11
C VAL A 13 54.52 -21.27 17.32
N SER A 14 54.69 -20.05 16.76
CA SER A 14 55.92 -19.31 16.38
C SER A 14 56.63 -19.66 15.05
N ALA A 15 57.21 -18.73 14.28
CA ALA A 15 57.87 -17.49 14.68
C ALA A 15 57.81 -16.34 13.64
N SER A 16 57.94 -15.12 14.15
CA SER A 16 58.14 -13.84 13.48
C SER A 16 59.62 -13.55 13.18
N VAL A 17 59.91 -12.94 12.02
CA VAL A 17 61.14 -12.16 11.77
C VAL A 17 60.73 -10.83 11.15
N ALA A 18 61.08 -9.74 11.82
CA ALA A 18 61.06 -8.38 11.30
C ALA A 18 62.50 -7.98 10.95
N LEU A 19 62.69 -7.25 9.84
CA LEU A 19 63.86 -6.40 9.64
C LEU A 19 63.41 -5.17 8.83
N ALA A 20 63.44 -4.03 9.52
CA ALA A 20 63.32 -2.71 8.95
C ALA A 20 64.59 -2.33 8.20
N ALA A 21 64.45 -1.61 7.09
CA ALA A 21 65.51 -0.84 6.48
C ALA A 21 64.99 0.59 6.26
N CYS A 22 65.59 1.53 6.98
CA CYS A 22 65.50 2.97 6.72
C CYS A 22 66.48 3.31 5.59
N GLY A 23 66.06 4.20 4.70
CA GLY A 23 66.93 4.92 3.78
C GLY A 23 66.28 6.26 3.44
N GLU A 24 66.87 7.35 3.94
CA GLU A 24 66.75 8.71 3.41
C GLU A 24 66.91 8.66 1.87
N GLY A 25 66.09 9.31 1.06
CA GLY A 25 65.80 10.74 1.05
C GLY A 25 66.41 11.27 -0.25
N GLU A 26 65.61 11.38 -1.30
CA GLU A 26 65.96 12.13 -2.52
C GLU A 26 64.68 12.55 -3.25
N ASP A 27 64.58 13.87 -3.46
CA ASP A 27 63.49 14.59 -4.11
C ASP A 27 63.30 14.12 -5.57
N GLN A 28 62.06 13.82 -5.96
CA GLN A 28 61.69 13.74 -7.38
C GLN A 28 60.43 14.56 -7.67
N GLU A 29 60.61 15.49 -8.60
CA GLU A 29 59.64 16.42 -9.14
C GLU A 29 58.37 15.73 -9.65
N ASN A 30 57.26 16.39 -9.33
CA ASN A 30 55.92 16.13 -9.82
C ASN A 30 55.84 16.33 -11.35
N GLN A 31 55.93 15.24 -12.12
CA GLN A 31 55.43 15.18 -13.49
C GLN A 31 54.19 14.28 -13.54
N GLN A 32 53.03 14.91 -13.39
CA GLN A 32 51.73 14.29 -13.62
C GLN A 32 51.48 14.20 -15.14
N THR A 33 52.02 13.18 -15.78
CA THR A 33 51.61 12.79 -17.14
C THR A 33 50.23 12.13 -17.05
N ALA A 34 49.24 12.76 -17.69
CA ALA A 34 47.92 12.19 -17.87
C ALA A 34 48.02 10.96 -18.79
N GLU A 35 48.05 9.76 -18.20
CA GLU A 35 47.88 8.53 -18.93
C GLU A 35 46.42 8.41 -19.38
N THR A 36 46.18 8.65 -20.67
CA THR A 36 44.97 8.22 -21.36
C THR A 36 45.06 6.70 -21.56
N GLY A 37 44.80 5.94 -20.49
CA GLY A 37 44.67 4.49 -20.52
C GLY A 37 43.20 4.08 -20.52
N THR A 38 42.72 3.49 -21.61
CA THR A 38 41.48 2.69 -21.61
C THR A 38 41.71 1.47 -20.72
N PRO A 39 40.86 1.18 -19.72
CA PRO A 39 41.04 -0.02 -18.89
C PRO A 39 40.85 -1.30 -19.73
N ASP A 40 41.79 -2.24 -19.62
CA ASP A 40 41.79 -3.55 -20.29
C ASP A 40 40.71 -4.54 -19.78
N ASN A 41 39.72 -4.08 -19.01
CA ASN A 41 38.66 -4.94 -18.49
C ASN A 41 37.35 -4.15 -18.25
N PRO A 42 36.33 -4.24 -19.12
CA PRO A 42 35.07 -3.49 -18.97
C PRO A 42 34.18 -3.97 -17.80
N ALA A 43 34.56 -5.05 -17.11
CA ALA A 43 33.70 -5.75 -16.17
C ALA A 43 33.72 -5.21 -14.73
N GLU A 44 34.65 -4.31 -14.39
CA GLU A 44 34.78 -3.76 -13.02
C GLU A 44 34.86 -2.23 -13.02
N ALA A 45 34.03 -1.57 -13.83
CA ALA A 45 33.66 -0.21 -13.49
C ALA A 45 33.00 -0.25 -12.10
N PRO A 46 33.43 0.57 -11.12
CA PRO A 46 32.76 0.63 -9.83
C PRO A 46 31.30 0.95 -10.12
N ALA A 47 30.39 0.16 -9.55
CA ALA A 47 28.97 0.45 -9.62
C ALA A 47 28.77 1.82 -8.97
N VAL A 48 28.80 2.87 -9.80
CA VAL A 48 28.19 4.15 -9.48
C VAL A 48 26.77 3.76 -9.11
N SER A 49 26.47 3.79 -7.81
CA SER A 49 25.11 3.61 -7.30
C SER A 49 24.22 4.47 -8.20
N ARG A 50 23.43 3.85 -9.09
CA ARG A 50 22.62 4.55 -10.10
C ARG A 50 21.43 5.29 -9.46
N GLY A 51 21.59 5.74 -8.21
CA GLY A 51 20.51 6.24 -7.36
C GLY A 51 19.39 5.22 -7.17
N MET A 52 19.73 3.92 -7.23
CA MET A 52 18.76 2.83 -7.09
C MET A 52 18.13 2.90 -5.70
N ARG A 53 16.81 3.07 -5.66
CA ARG A 53 16.03 3.19 -4.43
C ARG A 53 14.98 2.10 -4.41
N GLU A 54 14.78 1.50 -3.24
CA GLU A 54 13.63 0.64 -2.99
C GLU A 54 12.64 1.38 -2.09
N TRP A 55 11.40 1.50 -2.56
CA TRP A 55 10.29 2.07 -1.80
C TRP A 55 9.32 0.99 -1.35
N ARG A 56 8.76 1.19 -0.15
CA ARG A 56 7.73 0.34 0.41
C ARG A 56 6.36 0.96 0.12
N LEU A 57 5.49 0.20 -0.53
CA LEU A 57 4.10 0.54 -0.78
C LEU A 57 3.21 -0.32 0.13
N VAL A 58 2.48 0.29 1.06
CA VAL A 58 1.49 -0.42 1.89
C VAL A 58 0.09 -0.29 1.29
N THR A 59 -0.69 -1.38 1.27
CA THR A 59 -2.05 -1.35 0.73
C THR A 59 -3.11 -1.80 1.74
N THR A 60 -4.31 -1.20 1.68
CA THR A 60 -5.43 -1.60 2.57
C THR A 60 -6.05 -2.92 2.13
N TRP A 61 -5.61 -3.46 0.99
CA TRP A 61 -6.25 -4.59 0.32
C TRP A 61 -5.54 -5.92 0.64
N PRO A 62 -6.29 -7.03 0.74
CA PRO A 62 -5.68 -8.35 0.81
C PRO A 62 -4.79 -8.62 -0.41
N LYS A 63 -3.78 -9.49 -0.22
CA LYS A 63 -2.87 -9.89 -1.28
C LYS A 63 -3.64 -10.48 -2.46
N ASN A 64 -3.31 -10.05 -3.67
CA ASN A 64 -3.95 -10.48 -4.91
C ASN A 64 -5.48 -10.29 -4.96
N PHE A 65 -6.04 -9.44 -4.10
CA PHE A 65 -7.47 -9.18 -4.15
C PHE A 65 -7.85 -8.59 -5.53
N PRO A 66 -8.88 -9.12 -6.22
CA PRO A 66 -9.18 -8.71 -7.59
C PRO A 66 -9.41 -7.20 -7.70
N GLY A 67 -8.73 -6.55 -8.64
CA GLY A 67 -8.89 -5.13 -8.93
C GLY A 67 -8.13 -4.22 -7.97
N LEU A 68 -8.45 -4.28 -6.68
CA LEU A 68 -7.85 -3.40 -5.68
C LEU A 68 -6.43 -3.83 -5.32
N GLY A 69 -6.24 -5.10 -4.93
CA GLY A 69 -4.94 -5.66 -4.56
C GLY A 69 -4.04 -5.82 -5.78
N THR A 70 -4.57 -6.37 -6.88
CA THR A 70 -3.82 -6.47 -8.15
C THR A 70 -3.53 -5.10 -8.77
N GLY A 71 -4.41 -4.11 -8.59
CA GLY A 71 -4.17 -2.73 -9.00
C GLY A 71 -3.01 -2.07 -8.25
N ALA A 72 -2.91 -2.30 -6.94
CA ALA A 72 -1.78 -1.83 -6.14
C ALA A 72 -0.45 -2.45 -6.61
N GLN A 73 -0.44 -3.76 -6.91
CA GLN A 73 0.75 -4.42 -7.47
C GLN A 73 1.12 -3.85 -8.84
N ARG A 74 0.13 -3.68 -9.72
CA ARG A 74 0.35 -3.09 -11.05
C ARG A 74 0.95 -1.69 -10.97
N LEU A 75 0.53 -0.87 -9.99
CA LEU A 75 1.13 0.45 -9.75
C LEU A 75 2.61 0.33 -9.37
N ALA A 76 2.95 -0.57 -8.44
CA ALA A 76 4.34 -0.81 -8.03
C ALA A 76 5.21 -1.27 -9.21
N ASP A 77 4.69 -2.18 -10.04
CA ASP A 77 5.37 -2.68 -11.23
C ASP A 77 5.57 -1.56 -12.26
N HIS A 78 4.54 -0.76 -12.53
CA HIS A 78 4.62 0.36 -13.47
C HIS A 78 5.66 1.41 -13.06
N ILE A 79 5.76 1.74 -11.77
CA ILE A 79 6.79 2.67 -11.27
C ILE A 79 8.19 2.08 -11.51
N THR A 80 8.35 0.79 -11.23
CA THR A 80 9.61 0.08 -11.44
C THR A 80 10.00 0.07 -12.92
N THR A 81 9.07 -0.26 -13.81
CA THR A 81 9.30 -0.26 -15.26
C THR A 81 9.57 1.15 -15.80
N ALA A 82 8.75 2.14 -15.45
CA ALA A 82 8.90 3.52 -15.94
C ALA A 82 10.19 4.20 -15.45
N SER A 83 10.74 3.75 -14.32
CA SER A 83 12.02 4.23 -13.82
C SER A 83 13.23 3.44 -14.35
N GLU A 84 13.01 2.42 -15.19
CA GLU A 84 14.03 1.47 -15.66
C GLU A 84 14.77 0.80 -14.48
N GLY A 85 14.05 0.49 -13.41
CA GLY A 85 14.59 -0.13 -12.20
C GLY A 85 15.38 0.80 -11.29
N ARG A 86 15.47 2.10 -11.59
CA ARG A 86 16.09 3.09 -10.67
C ARG A 86 15.27 3.29 -9.40
N LEU A 87 13.97 3.08 -9.47
CA LEU A 87 13.08 3.04 -8.31
C LEU A 87 12.30 1.73 -8.33
N THR A 88 12.66 0.79 -7.46
CA THR A 88 11.87 -0.42 -7.25
C THR A 88 10.82 -0.17 -6.18
N VAL A 89 9.63 -0.75 -6.34
CA VAL A 89 8.54 -0.63 -5.36
C VAL A 89 8.15 -2.00 -4.86
N LYS A 90 8.32 -2.23 -3.57
CA LYS A 90 7.90 -3.45 -2.88
C LYS A 90 6.53 -3.24 -2.24
N LEU A 91 5.54 -3.99 -2.70
CA LEU A 91 4.19 -4.00 -2.13
C LEU A 91 4.12 -4.85 -0.85
N TYR A 92 3.48 -4.30 0.17
CA TYR A 92 3.05 -4.98 1.39
C TYR A 92 1.52 -4.99 1.44
N ALA A 93 0.93 -6.17 1.41
CA ALA A 93 -0.51 -6.36 1.50
C ALA A 93 -1.07 -5.96 2.88
N ALA A 94 -2.39 -5.87 2.98
CA ALA A 94 -3.09 -5.57 4.23
C ALA A 94 -2.56 -6.40 5.41
N GLY A 95 -2.03 -5.73 6.44
CA GLY A 95 -1.50 -6.37 7.64
C GLY A 95 -0.07 -6.91 7.54
N GLU A 96 0.58 -6.89 6.38
CA GLU A 96 1.97 -7.40 6.24
C GLU A 96 3.02 -6.47 6.84
N LEU A 97 2.80 -5.15 6.83
CA LEU A 97 3.72 -4.15 7.43
C LEU A 97 3.07 -3.33 8.54
N VAL A 98 1.83 -2.88 8.31
CA VAL A 98 1.01 -2.15 9.28
C VAL A 98 -0.44 -2.64 9.20
N PRO A 99 -1.24 -2.44 10.26
CA PRO A 99 -2.69 -2.64 10.19
C PRO A 99 -3.31 -1.89 9.00
N PRO A 100 -4.36 -2.42 8.34
CA PRO A 100 -4.85 -1.87 7.08
C PRO A 100 -5.24 -0.39 7.17
N PHE A 101 -5.90 0.01 8.25
CA PHE A 101 -6.27 1.40 8.50
C PHE A 101 -5.16 2.23 9.16
N GLU A 102 -3.91 1.81 9.11
CA GLU A 102 -2.77 2.65 9.54
C GLU A 102 -1.91 3.11 8.35
N ASN A 103 -2.28 2.75 7.12
CA ASN A 103 -1.51 3.11 5.92
C ASN A 103 -1.24 4.61 5.75
N PHE A 104 -2.20 5.47 6.12
CA PHE A 104 -2.03 6.92 6.06
C PHE A 104 -0.92 7.39 7.01
N ASP A 105 -0.98 6.97 8.27
CA ASP A 105 -0.01 7.33 9.29
C ASP A 105 1.36 6.68 9.00
N ALA A 106 1.38 5.47 8.43
CA ALA A 106 2.60 4.79 8.03
C ALA A 106 3.41 5.58 7.00
N VAL A 107 2.76 6.26 6.05
CA VAL A 107 3.47 7.14 5.10
C VAL A 107 3.88 8.44 5.76
N ARG A 108 2.98 9.07 6.52
CA ARG A 108 3.26 10.32 7.25
C ARG A 108 4.46 10.19 8.18
N GLU A 109 4.61 9.05 8.83
CA GLU A 109 5.68 8.75 9.80
C GLU A 109 6.93 8.14 9.14
N GLY A 110 6.95 7.99 7.81
CA GLY A 110 8.11 7.44 7.07
C GLY A 110 8.32 5.94 7.23
N LYS A 111 7.38 5.20 7.84
CA LYS A 111 7.40 3.72 7.92
C LYS A 111 7.25 3.07 6.53
N ALA A 112 6.56 3.74 5.61
CA ALA A 112 6.48 3.40 4.20
C ALA A 112 6.60 4.68 3.36
N GLN A 113 7.03 4.57 2.10
CA GLN A 113 7.13 5.74 1.22
C GLN A 113 5.83 6.01 0.48
N MET A 114 5.00 4.99 0.31
CA MET A 114 3.74 5.08 -0.43
C MET A 114 2.65 4.29 0.26
N SER A 115 1.40 4.72 0.07
CA SER A 115 0.24 3.90 0.37
C SER A 115 -0.74 3.86 -0.80
N HIS A 116 -1.47 2.75 -0.91
CA HIS A 116 -2.58 2.58 -1.84
C HIS A 116 -3.82 2.20 -1.04
N ALA A 117 -4.80 3.11 -0.99
CA ALA A 117 -5.97 3.03 -0.13
C ALA A 117 -7.11 3.87 -0.72
N ALA A 118 -8.26 3.90 -0.04
CA ALA A 118 -9.33 4.84 -0.35
C ALA A 118 -9.37 5.99 0.67
N ALA A 119 -9.42 7.23 0.20
CA ALA A 119 -9.33 8.42 1.04
C ALA A 119 -10.46 8.53 2.08
N TYR A 120 -11.64 7.98 1.80
CA TYR A 120 -12.78 7.98 2.73
C TYR A 120 -12.54 7.14 4.02
N TYR A 121 -11.51 6.29 4.08
CA TYR A 121 -11.12 5.64 5.34
C TYR A 121 -10.55 6.62 6.36
N TRP A 122 -10.11 7.79 5.91
CA TRP A 122 -9.44 8.81 6.72
C TRP A 122 -10.37 9.94 7.16
N ILE A 123 -11.68 9.71 7.16
CA ILE A 123 -12.67 10.74 7.54
C ILE A 123 -12.44 11.32 8.94
N ASN A 124 -11.92 10.51 9.87
CA ASN A 124 -11.56 10.95 11.23
C ASN A 124 -10.28 11.79 11.28
N LYS A 125 -9.47 11.79 10.22
CA LYS A 125 -8.28 12.65 10.08
C LYS A 125 -8.69 14.01 9.52
N HIS A 126 -9.54 14.02 8.51
CA HIS A 126 -10.17 15.24 8.02
C HIS A 126 -11.52 14.95 7.34
N ARG A 127 -12.54 15.76 7.64
CA ARG A 127 -13.90 15.62 7.09
C ARG A 127 -13.94 15.62 5.55
N SER A 128 -12.99 16.29 4.90
CA SER A 128 -12.96 16.41 3.44
C SER A 128 -12.29 15.24 2.72
N THR A 129 -11.61 14.31 3.39
CA THR A 129 -10.96 13.20 2.69
C THR A 129 -11.92 12.31 1.86
N PRO A 130 -13.20 12.09 2.23
CA PRO A 130 -14.11 11.29 1.43
C PRO A 130 -14.38 11.84 0.02
N PHE A 131 -14.27 13.16 -0.19
CA PHE A 131 -14.49 13.78 -1.51
C PHE A 131 -13.47 13.35 -2.56
N TYR A 132 -12.30 12.86 -2.15
CA TYR A 132 -11.26 12.35 -3.06
C TYR A 132 -11.34 10.84 -3.28
N ALA A 133 -12.43 10.22 -2.85
CA ALA A 133 -12.69 8.81 -3.11
C ALA A 133 -14.13 8.58 -3.59
N ALA A 134 -15.12 8.83 -2.73
CA ALA A 134 -16.53 8.78 -3.10
C ALA A 134 -17.42 9.37 -1.99
N VAL A 135 -18.51 10.04 -2.39
CA VAL A 135 -19.55 10.56 -1.49
C VAL A 135 -20.94 10.13 -1.98
N PRO A 136 -21.92 9.89 -1.09
CA PRO A 136 -23.30 9.60 -1.49
C PRO A 136 -23.88 10.70 -2.40
N GLY A 137 -24.48 10.32 -3.52
CA GLY A 137 -25.02 11.27 -4.52
C GLY A 137 -23.96 12.08 -5.27
N GLY A 138 -22.69 11.65 -5.22
CA GLY A 138 -21.57 12.32 -5.87
C GLY A 138 -21.38 11.96 -7.35
N LEU A 139 -20.20 12.35 -7.86
CA LEU A 139 -19.78 12.18 -9.25
C LEU A 139 -19.57 10.70 -9.63
N VAL A 140 -19.88 10.35 -10.89
CA VAL A 140 -19.47 9.06 -11.45
C VAL A 140 -17.98 9.07 -11.81
N ALA A 141 -17.42 7.91 -12.19
CA ALA A 141 -15.98 7.76 -12.40
C ALA A 141 -15.38 8.77 -13.40
N GLN A 142 -16.03 8.98 -14.54
CA GLN A 142 -15.56 9.90 -15.57
C GLN A 142 -15.59 11.35 -15.08
N GLU A 143 -16.65 11.74 -14.37
CA GLU A 143 -16.80 13.09 -13.82
C GLU A 143 -15.81 13.34 -12.69
N HIS A 144 -15.60 12.37 -11.80
CA HIS A 144 -14.61 12.47 -10.72
C HIS A 144 -13.19 12.60 -11.29
N ASN A 145 -12.85 11.81 -12.31
CA ASN A 145 -11.57 11.92 -13.00
C ASN A 145 -11.43 13.30 -13.68
N ALA A 146 -12.47 13.78 -14.36
CA ALA A 146 -12.45 15.10 -15.01
C ALA A 146 -12.24 16.22 -13.99
N TRP A 147 -12.91 16.16 -12.84
CA TRP A 147 -12.74 17.13 -11.76
C TRP A 147 -11.32 17.10 -11.18
N VAL A 148 -10.77 15.92 -10.86
CA VAL A 148 -9.41 15.83 -10.31
C VAL A 148 -8.36 16.32 -11.31
N TYR A 149 -8.42 15.86 -12.57
CA TYR A 149 -7.37 16.17 -13.55
C TYR A 149 -7.51 17.55 -14.20
N HIS A 150 -8.72 18.10 -14.28
CA HIS A 150 -9.00 19.32 -15.07
C HIS A 150 -9.91 20.33 -14.37
N GLY A 151 -10.55 19.98 -13.26
CA GLY A 151 -11.52 20.82 -12.55
C GLY A 151 -11.04 21.39 -11.21
N GLY A 152 -9.74 21.38 -10.95
CA GLY A 152 -9.17 21.90 -9.71
C GLY A 152 -9.12 20.90 -8.55
N GLY A 153 -9.53 19.65 -8.76
CA GLY A 153 -9.62 18.66 -7.69
C GLY A 153 -8.25 18.20 -7.18
N GLN A 154 -7.23 18.10 -8.03
CA GLN A 154 -5.89 17.73 -7.59
C GLN A 154 -5.26 18.82 -6.70
N GLU A 155 -5.47 20.10 -7.03
CA GLU A 155 -4.95 21.24 -6.27
C GLU A 155 -5.56 21.28 -4.86
N LEU A 156 -6.88 21.08 -4.77
CA LEU A 156 -7.58 20.98 -3.48
C LEU A 156 -7.12 19.74 -2.68
N TRP A 157 -6.83 18.64 -3.37
CA TRP A 157 -6.32 17.43 -2.71
C TRP A 157 -4.92 17.66 -2.15
N ASP A 158 -4.05 18.32 -2.92
CA ASP A 158 -2.70 18.67 -2.51
C ASP A 158 -2.69 19.62 -1.33
N GLU A 159 -3.53 20.66 -1.35
CA GLU A 159 -3.70 21.60 -0.23
C GLU A 159 -4.07 20.86 1.05
N LEU A 160 -5.09 20.00 0.99
CA LEU A 160 -5.52 19.21 2.13
C LEU A 160 -4.43 18.24 2.63
N TYR A 161 -3.79 17.51 1.72
CA TYR A 161 -2.83 16.47 2.10
C TYR A 161 -1.48 17.05 2.55
N ALA A 162 -1.16 18.29 2.14
CA ALA A 162 0.01 19.02 2.62
C ALA A 162 -0.03 19.27 4.15
N GLU A 163 -1.22 19.43 4.74
CA GLU A 163 -1.39 19.53 6.21
C GLU A 163 -0.84 18.30 6.96
N PHE A 164 -0.75 17.16 6.27
CA PHE A 164 -0.24 15.91 6.80
C PHE A 164 1.15 15.56 6.26
N GLY A 165 1.78 16.43 5.47
CA GLY A 165 3.06 16.13 4.81
C GLY A 165 2.93 15.03 3.75
N LEU A 166 1.76 14.87 3.14
CA LEU A 166 1.46 13.85 2.14
C LEU A 166 1.18 14.45 0.77
N LYS A 167 1.39 13.64 -0.26
CA LYS A 167 0.99 13.91 -1.65
C LYS A 167 0.16 12.74 -2.15
N ALA A 168 -1.02 13.02 -2.70
CA ALA A 168 -1.95 12.00 -3.16
C ALA A 168 -2.24 12.12 -4.66
N PHE A 169 -2.61 10.99 -5.25
CA PHE A 169 -2.96 10.89 -6.67
C PHE A 169 -4.09 9.88 -6.83
N LEU A 170 -4.91 10.07 -7.87
CA LEU A 170 -5.83 9.02 -8.30
C LEU A 170 -5.05 7.81 -8.81
N ALA A 171 -5.37 6.63 -8.27
CA ALA A 171 -4.73 5.36 -8.63
C ALA A 171 -5.74 4.26 -9.04
N GLY A 172 -7.00 4.63 -9.28
CA GLY A 172 -8.04 3.72 -9.73
C GLY A 172 -9.44 4.23 -9.41
N ASN A 173 -10.43 3.64 -10.07
CA ASN A 173 -11.85 3.91 -9.81
C ASN A 173 -12.65 2.64 -10.07
N SER A 174 -13.59 2.29 -9.18
CA SER A 174 -14.42 1.09 -9.33
C SER A 174 -15.61 1.28 -10.27
N GLY A 175 -15.91 2.53 -10.68
CA GLY A 175 -17.22 2.88 -11.21
C GLY A 175 -18.30 2.84 -10.14
N THR A 176 -19.55 2.90 -10.58
CA THR A 176 -20.73 2.80 -9.71
C THR A 176 -20.72 1.48 -8.95
N GLN A 177 -20.88 1.59 -7.64
CA GLN A 177 -20.89 0.44 -6.73
C GLN A 177 -22.33 -0.01 -6.44
N MET A 178 -22.44 -1.25 -5.98
CA MET A 178 -23.71 -1.82 -5.54
C MET A 178 -24.07 -1.32 -4.13
N GLY A 179 -25.37 -1.28 -3.83
CA GLY A 179 -25.91 -0.81 -2.55
C GLY A 179 -25.53 -1.72 -1.38
N GLY A 180 -25.23 -2.99 -1.66
CA GLY A 180 -24.66 -3.94 -0.70
C GLY A 180 -25.50 -5.18 -0.51
N TRP A 181 -25.03 -6.02 0.39
CA TRP A 181 -25.59 -7.31 0.76
C TRP A 181 -26.29 -7.22 2.11
N PHE A 182 -27.51 -7.73 2.19
CA PHE A 182 -28.34 -7.63 3.38
C PHE A 182 -28.90 -9.00 3.79
N GLN A 183 -28.90 -9.31 5.09
CA GLN A 183 -29.54 -10.53 5.60
C GLN A 183 -31.08 -10.49 5.45
N LYS A 184 -31.67 -9.31 5.56
CA LYS A 184 -33.11 -9.05 5.34
C LYS A 184 -33.27 -8.05 4.20
N GLU A 185 -34.39 -8.12 3.50
CA GLU A 185 -34.73 -7.11 2.49
C GLU A 185 -34.95 -5.75 3.15
N ILE A 186 -34.61 -4.69 2.42
CA ILE A 186 -34.82 -3.30 2.83
C ILE A 186 -35.83 -2.69 1.86
N ASN A 187 -37.06 -2.48 2.32
CA ASN A 187 -38.19 -2.01 1.52
C ASN A 187 -38.66 -0.61 1.92
N SER A 188 -38.25 -0.15 3.10
CA SER A 188 -38.67 1.11 3.72
C SER A 188 -37.51 1.76 4.49
N ILE A 189 -37.69 3.02 4.90
CA ILE A 189 -36.69 3.72 5.73
C ILE A 189 -36.62 3.08 7.12
N GLU A 190 -37.76 2.57 7.62
CA GLU A 190 -37.89 1.92 8.91
C GLU A 190 -37.02 0.66 9.02
N ASP A 191 -36.74 -0.02 7.91
CA ASP A 191 -35.89 -1.22 7.87
C ASP A 191 -34.41 -0.91 8.19
N PHE A 192 -33.99 0.35 8.17
CA PHE A 192 -32.66 0.76 8.63
C PHE A 192 -32.56 0.84 10.16
N GLN A 193 -33.67 0.90 10.90
CA GLN A 193 -33.65 1.03 12.35
C GLN A 193 -33.00 -0.19 13.02
N GLY A 194 -31.89 0.03 13.72
CA GLY A 194 -31.12 -1.02 14.39
C GLY A 194 -30.28 -1.91 13.46
N LEU A 195 -30.27 -1.67 12.14
CA LEU A 195 -29.45 -2.40 11.18
C LEU A 195 -27.96 -2.15 11.46
N LYS A 196 -27.15 -3.20 11.65
CA LYS A 196 -25.69 -3.05 11.74
C LYS A 196 -25.07 -3.29 10.37
N MET A 197 -24.57 -2.24 9.73
CA MET A 197 -24.06 -2.33 8.37
C MET A 197 -22.59 -1.94 8.29
N ARG A 198 -21.77 -2.80 7.67
CA ARG A 198 -20.43 -2.39 7.26
C ARG A 198 -20.52 -1.46 6.05
N ILE A 199 -20.33 -0.16 6.28
CA ILE A 199 -20.27 0.87 5.25
C ILE A 199 -19.28 1.98 5.69
N PRO A 200 -18.29 2.32 4.86
CA PRO A 200 -17.29 3.34 5.21
C PRO A 200 -17.65 4.72 4.66
N GLY A 201 -16.88 5.74 5.07
CA GLY A 201 -16.99 7.12 4.55
C GLY A 201 -18.30 7.81 4.93
N LEU A 202 -18.73 8.80 4.12
CA LEU A 202 -19.97 9.53 4.38
C LEU A 202 -21.25 8.68 4.25
N GLY A 203 -21.17 7.50 3.62
CA GLY A 203 -22.27 6.54 3.65
C GLY A 203 -22.62 6.08 5.07
N ALA A 204 -21.63 6.00 5.96
CA ALA A 204 -21.83 5.69 7.39
C ALA A 204 -22.71 6.76 8.07
N GLU A 205 -22.43 8.03 7.80
CA GLU A 205 -23.20 9.14 8.38
C GLU A 205 -24.66 9.13 7.90
N VAL A 206 -24.88 8.85 6.62
CA VAL A 206 -26.23 8.75 6.05
C VAL A 206 -27.03 7.65 6.75
N ILE A 207 -26.51 6.42 6.83
CA ILE A 207 -27.28 5.33 7.43
C ILE A 207 -27.45 5.49 8.95
N ASN A 208 -26.49 6.12 9.64
CA ASN A 208 -26.62 6.42 11.07
C ASN A 208 -27.78 7.39 11.32
N ARG A 209 -27.97 8.39 10.46
CA ARG A 209 -29.13 9.31 10.53
C ARG A 209 -30.45 8.60 10.22
N LEU A 210 -30.43 7.49 9.49
CA LEU A 210 -31.59 6.63 9.23
C LEU A 210 -31.84 5.60 10.36
N GLY A 211 -31.08 5.65 11.46
CA GLY A 211 -31.25 4.77 12.63
C GLY A 211 -30.48 3.45 12.57
N ALA A 212 -29.64 3.25 11.55
CA ALA A 212 -28.72 2.12 11.47
C ALA A 212 -27.47 2.39 12.32
N THR A 213 -26.64 1.37 12.49
CA THR A 213 -25.30 1.44 13.07
C THR A 213 -24.26 1.10 12.02
N ALA A 214 -23.50 2.09 11.57
CA ALA A 214 -22.38 1.88 10.69
C ALA A 214 -21.19 1.25 11.42
N VAL A 215 -20.62 0.20 10.83
CA VAL A 215 -19.42 -0.49 11.35
C VAL A 215 -18.29 -0.34 10.33
N ASN A 216 -17.10 0.04 10.78
CA ASN A 216 -15.93 0.11 9.90
C ASN A 216 -15.03 -1.11 10.14
N LEU A 217 -14.91 -1.97 9.13
CA LEU A 217 -14.07 -3.16 9.16
C LEU A 217 -13.15 -3.21 7.93
N PRO A 218 -11.90 -3.68 8.09
CA PRO A 218 -11.05 -4.01 6.95
C PRO A 218 -11.61 -5.24 6.21
N GLY A 219 -11.24 -5.39 4.93
CA GLY A 219 -11.86 -6.38 4.04
C GLY A 219 -11.84 -7.82 4.57
N GLY A 220 -10.74 -8.23 5.21
CA GLY A 220 -10.58 -9.58 5.77
C GLY A 220 -11.53 -9.91 6.93
N GLU A 221 -12.08 -8.90 7.60
CA GLU A 221 -12.94 -9.08 8.78
C GLU A 221 -14.44 -9.08 8.43
N ILE A 222 -14.82 -8.69 7.22
CA ILE A 222 -16.22 -8.53 6.82
C ILE A 222 -16.95 -9.89 6.79
N MET A 223 -16.36 -10.91 6.17
CA MET A 223 -16.98 -12.23 6.07
C MET A 223 -17.18 -12.89 7.44
N PRO A 224 -16.18 -12.94 8.34
CA PRO A 224 -16.39 -13.42 9.71
C PRO A 224 -17.43 -12.62 10.49
N ALA A 225 -17.46 -11.29 10.35
CA ALA A 225 -18.45 -10.44 11.01
C ALA A 225 -19.87 -10.72 10.52
N LEU A 226 -20.04 -10.98 9.23
CA LEU A 226 -21.33 -11.34 8.64
C LEU A 226 -21.78 -12.74 9.08
N GLN A 227 -20.87 -13.71 9.13
CA GLN A 227 -21.15 -15.08 9.58
C GLN A 227 -21.55 -15.17 11.05
N SER A 228 -20.92 -14.35 11.90
CA SER A 228 -21.19 -14.33 13.34
C SER A 228 -22.38 -13.47 13.74
N GLY A 229 -22.97 -12.71 12.81
CA GLY A 229 -24.06 -11.77 13.10
C GLY A 229 -23.61 -10.51 13.85
N VAL A 230 -22.31 -10.20 13.86
CA VAL A 230 -21.80 -8.90 14.34
C VAL A 230 -22.30 -7.77 13.45
N ILE A 231 -22.41 -8.03 12.15
CA ILE A 231 -23.07 -7.15 11.17
C ILE A 231 -24.20 -7.90 10.45
N ASP A 232 -25.27 -7.17 10.14
CA ASP A 232 -26.46 -7.66 9.42
C ASP A 232 -26.37 -7.41 7.91
N ALA A 233 -25.55 -6.42 7.52
CA ALA A 233 -25.37 -6.02 6.14
C ALA A 233 -23.93 -5.55 5.88
N THR A 234 -23.52 -5.58 4.63
CA THR A 234 -22.21 -5.06 4.21
C THR A 234 -22.25 -4.53 2.79
N LYS A 235 -21.46 -3.50 2.53
CA LYS A 235 -21.12 -3.10 1.17
C LYS A 235 -19.61 -3.15 0.96
N TRP A 236 -19.20 -3.54 -0.24
CA TRP A 236 -17.80 -3.48 -0.64
C TRP A 236 -17.62 -2.68 -1.92
N GLY A 237 -17.95 -3.26 -3.08
CA GLY A 237 -17.76 -2.64 -4.38
C GLY A 237 -18.86 -3.02 -5.36
N GLY A 238 -18.67 -4.14 -6.05
CA GLY A 238 -19.57 -4.58 -7.11
C GLY A 238 -19.39 -6.06 -7.41
N PRO A 239 -20.14 -6.61 -8.39
CA PRO A 239 -20.25 -8.06 -8.59
C PRO A 239 -18.92 -8.81 -8.62
N TRP A 240 -17.90 -8.26 -9.27
CA TRP A 240 -16.59 -8.90 -9.36
C TRP A 240 -15.85 -9.02 -8.02
N ASN A 241 -15.81 -7.95 -7.22
CA ASN A 241 -15.13 -7.97 -5.92
C ASN A 241 -15.94 -8.73 -4.87
N ASP A 242 -17.25 -8.56 -4.90
CA ASP A 242 -18.17 -9.15 -3.93
C ASP A 242 -18.25 -10.67 -4.10
N LEU A 243 -18.16 -11.16 -5.35
CA LEU A 243 -18.00 -12.59 -5.64
C LEU A 243 -16.71 -13.15 -5.04
N ALA A 244 -15.60 -12.41 -5.12
CA ALA A 244 -14.32 -12.83 -4.57
C ALA A 244 -14.34 -12.94 -3.03
N PHE A 245 -15.08 -12.07 -2.34
CA PHE A 245 -15.31 -12.22 -0.89
C PHE A 245 -16.28 -13.34 -0.54
N GLY A 246 -17.25 -13.62 -1.42
CA GLY A 246 -18.20 -14.69 -1.22
C GLY A 246 -19.41 -14.31 -0.36
N PHE A 247 -19.80 -13.03 -0.29
CA PHE A 247 -20.95 -12.57 0.50
C PHE A 247 -22.25 -13.31 0.15
N TYR A 248 -22.41 -13.70 -1.11
CA TYR A 248 -23.52 -14.50 -1.64
C TYR A 248 -23.72 -15.86 -0.95
N LYS A 249 -22.70 -16.36 -0.24
CA LYS A 249 -22.79 -17.61 0.53
C LYS A 249 -23.57 -17.42 1.84
N ILE A 250 -23.61 -16.20 2.38
CA ILE A 250 -24.24 -15.88 3.66
C ILE A 250 -25.53 -15.09 3.47
N THR A 251 -25.56 -14.19 2.50
CA THR A 251 -26.69 -13.28 2.22
C THR A 251 -27.15 -13.46 0.78
N LYS A 252 -28.46 -13.40 0.55
CA LYS A 252 -29.06 -13.56 -0.79
C LYS A 252 -29.57 -12.26 -1.40
N ASN A 253 -29.78 -11.25 -0.56
CA ASN A 253 -30.31 -9.96 -1.00
C ASN A 253 -29.15 -9.06 -1.39
N TYR A 254 -28.98 -8.83 -2.70
CA TYR A 254 -27.97 -7.92 -3.23
C TYR A 254 -28.65 -6.70 -3.84
N SER A 255 -28.54 -5.56 -3.17
CA SER A 255 -29.13 -4.31 -3.61
C SER A 255 -28.23 -3.64 -4.66
N GLY A 256 -28.80 -3.30 -5.80
CA GLY A 256 -28.13 -2.55 -6.87
C GLY A 256 -28.42 -1.05 -6.84
N PRO A 257 -27.65 -0.23 -7.55
CA PRO A 257 -28.08 1.11 -7.89
C PRO A 257 -29.34 1.00 -8.75
N GLY A 258 -30.40 1.72 -8.39
CA GLY A 258 -31.66 1.76 -9.14
C GLY A 258 -31.50 2.24 -10.57
#